data_AF-A0A959N3X6-F1
#
_entry.id   AF-A0A959N3X6-F1
#
_cell.length_a   1.000
_cell.length_b   1.000
_cell.length_c   1.000
_cell.angle_alpha   90.00
_cell.angle_beta   90.00
_cell.angle_gamma   90.00
#
_symmetry.space_group_name_H-M   'P 1'
#
loop_
_entity.id
_entity.type
_entity.pdbx_description
1 polymer ?
#
loop_
_entity_poly.entity_id
_entity_poly.type
_entity_poly.pdbx_seq_one_letter_code
_entity_poly.pdbx_strand_id
1 'polypeptide(L)'
;MDNLFLTEDVMFKALLRKDKTFEGQFIVGVKTTGIFCRPSCTARKPKKENVEFFDSTKSAMASGYRPCKVCKPLVKSGEVPEEIKKILSDIESNPSEKITDY
;
A
#
# COMPACT_ATOMS: atom_id res chain seq x y z
N MET A 1 -17.88 7.19 -20.42
CA MET A 1 -16.71 6.90 -19.58
C MET A 1 -17.11 7.17 -18.16
N ASP A 2 -17.55 6.12 -17.47
CA ASP A 2 -18.17 6.16 -16.15
C ASP A 2 -17.22 6.71 -15.09
N ASN A 3 -17.36 8.00 -14.81
CA ASN A 3 -16.84 8.60 -13.60
C ASN A 3 -17.80 8.22 -12.47
N LEU A 4 -17.72 6.96 -12.05
CA LEU A 4 -18.49 6.43 -10.93
C LEU A 4 -17.98 7.13 -9.67
N PHE A 5 -18.76 8.06 -9.13
CA PHE A 5 -18.46 8.73 -7.87
C PHE A 5 -18.16 7.68 -6.80
N LEU A 6 -16.88 7.55 -6.44
CA LEU A 6 -16.43 6.59 -5.44
C LEU A 6 -16.88 7.10 -4.07
N THR A 7 -17.99 6.57 -3.58
CA THR A 7 -18.55 7.01 -2.29
C THR A 7 -17.76 6.44 -1.12
N GLU A 8 -17.78 7.11 0.03
CA GLU A 8 -17.13 6.63 1.25
C GLU A 8 -17.60 5.23 1.66
N ASP A 9 -18.87 4.89 1.40
CA ASP A 9 -19.41 3.56 1.63
C ASP A 9 -18.76 2.49 0.75
N VAL A 10 -18.51 2.80 -0.52
CA VAL A 10 -17.80 1.89 -1.44
C VAL A 10 -16.34 1.75 -1.00
N MET A 11 -15.66 2.86 -0.70
CA MET A 11 -14.29 2.85 -0.20
C MET A 11 -14.15 2.05 1.09
N PHE A 12 -15.09 2.20 2.03
CA PHE A 12 -15.09 1.46 3.29
C PHE A 12 -15.33 -0.03 3.07
N LYS A 13 -16.26 -0.41 2.19
CA LYS A 13 -16.47 -1.82 1.81
C LYS A 13 -15.23 -2.42 1.15
N ALA A 14 -14.57 -1.67 0.26
CA ALA A 14 -13.31 -2.09 -0.36
C ALA A 14 -12.20 -2.29 0.68
N LEU A 15 -12.08 -1.37 1.65
CA LEU A 15 -11.16 -1.50 2.79
C LEU A 15 -11.44 -2.78 3.59
N LEU A 16 -12.70 -3.07 3.93
CA LEU A 16 -13.06 -4.29 4.68
C LEU A 16 -12.70 -5.56 3.91
N ARG A 17 -12.94 -5.57 2.60
CA ARG A 17 -12.63 -6.70 1.70
C ARG A 17 -11.14 -6.82 1.36
N LYS A 18 -10.32 -5.83 1.69
CA LYS A 18 -8.90 -5.74 1.27
C LYS A 18 -8.76 -5.79 -0.25
N ASP A 19 -9.68 -5.15 -0.95
CA ASP A 19 -9.79 -5.24 -2.39
C ASP A 19 -8.63 -4.50 -3.09
N LYS A 20 -7.80 -5.27 -3.80
CA LYS A 20 -6.62 -4.75 -4.50
C LYS A 20 -6.98 -3.95 -5.74
N THR A 21 -8.19 -4.10 -6.30
CA THR A 21 -8.63 -3.33 -7.47
C THR A 21 -8.72 -1.82 -7.17
N PHE A 22 -8.81 -1.46 -5.88
CA PHE A 22 -8.83 -0.08 -5.41
C PHE A 22 -7.44 0.47 -5.02
N GLU A 23 -6.36 -0.30 -5.19
CA GLU A 23 -4.99 0.22 -5.02
C GLU A 23 -4.78 1.48 -5.86
N GLY A 24 -4.24 2.54 -5.23
CA GLY A 24 -4.00 3.82 -5.89
C GLY A 24 -5.23 4.70 -6.12
N GLN A 25 -6.46 4.20 -5.90
CA GLN A 25 -7.67 5.01 -6.06
C GLN A 25 -7.94 5.91 -4.85
N PHE A 26 -7.58 5.45 -3.64
CA PHE A 26 -7.69 6.24 -2.42
C PHE A 26 -6.72 5.74 -1.33
N ILE A 27 -6.53 6.57 -0.32
CA ILE A 27 -5.79 6.28 0.90
C ILE A 27 -6.72 6.41 2.10
N VAL A 28 -6.56 5.54 3.09
CA VAL A 28 -7.42 5.48 4.28
C VAL A 28 -6.69 6.08 5.46
N GLY A 29 -7.19 7.16 6.05
CA GLY A 29 -6.74 7.68 7.35
C GLY A 29 -7.53 7.07 8.50
N VAL A 30 -6.84 6.66 9.56
CA VAL A 30 -7.47 6.12 10.78
C VAL A 30 -7.29 7.11 11.92
N LYS A 31 -8.35 7.87 12.22
CA LYS A 31 -8.36 9.01 13.15
C LYS A 31 -7.79 8.65 14.53
N THR A 32 -8.16 7.50 15.05
CA THR A 32 -7.75 7.05 16.40
C THR A 32 -6.26 6.74 16.55
N THR A 33 -5.58 6.45 15.45
CA THR A 33 -4.15 6.06 15.47
C THR A 33 -3.24 7.08 14.79
N GLY A 34 -3.82 8.01 14.03
CA GLY A 34 -3.07 8.91 13.15
C GLY A 34 -2.26 8.15 12.10
N ILE A 35 -2.75 7.01 11.63
CA ILE A 35 -2.09 6.16 10.62
C ILE A 35 -2.89 6.18 9.33
N PHE A 36 -2.22 6.32 8.19
CA PHE A 36 -2.83 6.09 6.88
C PHE A 36 -2.37 4.77 6.23
N CYS A 37 -3.29 4.13 5.52
CA CYS A 37 -3.14 2.80 4.92
C CYS A 37 -3.61 2.76 3.47
N ARG A 38 -3.21 1.70 2.77
CA ARG A 38 -3.81 1.29 1.49
C ARG A 38 -5.16 0.57 1.70
N PRO A 39 -6.06 0.56 0.70
CA PRO A 39 -7.31 -0.22 0.78
C PRO A 39 -7.08 -1.72 0.98
N SER A 40 -6.02 -2.26 0.38
CA SER A 40 -5.58 -3.65 0.48
C SER A 40 -4.93 -4.03 1.83
N CYS A 41 -4.75 -3.07 2.75
CA CYS A 41 -3.98 -3.26 3.98
C CYS A 41 -4.52 -4.44 4.83
N THR A 42 -3.63 -5.29 5.32
CA THR A 42 -4.00 -6.47 6.12
C THR A 42 -4.17 -6.18 7.61
N ALA A 43 -3.82 -4.98 8.07
CA ALA A 43 -3.97 -4.57 9.47
C ALA A 43 -5.43 -4.62 9.96
N ARG A 44 -5.59 -4.63 11.29
CA ARG A 44 -6.91 -4.64 11.95
C ARG A 44 -7.77 -3.50 11.43
N LYS A 45 -8.99 -3.82 10.98
CA LYS A 45 -9.89 -2.85 10.37
C LYS A 45 -10.51 -1.94 11.44
N PRO A 46 -10.45 -0.61 11.26
CA PRO A 46 -11.10 0.34 12.16
C PRO A 46 -12.62 0.34 11.97
N LYS A 47 -13.33 0.94 12.92
CA LYS A 47 -14.76 1.28 12.76
C LYS A 47 -14.93 2.40 11.72
N LYS A 48 -16.05 2.42 11.01
CA LYS A 48 -16.36 3.41 9.95
C LYS A 48 -16.23 4.86 10.45
N GLU A 49 -16.70 5.14 11.66
CA GLU A 49 -16.62 6.47 12.30
C GLU A 49 -15.18 7.02 12.46
N ASN A 50 -14.20 6.11 12.57
CA ASN A 50 -12.79 6.45 12.77
C ASN A 50 -11.98 6.45 11.47
N VAL A 51 -12.67 6.42 10.32
CA VAL A 51 -12.06 6.41 9.00
C VAL A 51 -12.35 7.73 8.29
N GLU A 52 -11.37 8.20 7.55
CA GLU A 52 -11.52 9.18 6.49
C GLU A 52 -10.70 8.76 5.28
N PHE A 53 -11.00 9.34 4.12
CA PHE A 53 -10.40 8.97 2.85
C PHE A 53 -9.68 10.16 2.23
N PHE A 54 -8.55 9.87 1.60
CA PHE A 54 -7.67 10.83 0.94
C PHE A 54 -7.42 10.40 -0.50
N ASP A 55 -7.17 11.37 -1.38
CA ASP A 55 -6.82 11.14 -2.79
C ASP A 55 -5.40 10.59 -2.97
N SER A 56 -4.50 10.83 -2.01
CA SER A 56 -3.07 10.57 -2.15
C SER A 56 -2.39 10.38 -0.80
N THR A 57 -1.21 9.79 -0.81
CA THR A 57 -0.36 9.68 0.39
C THR A 57 0.11 11.05 0.86
N LYS A 58 0.29 11.99 -0.06
CA LYS A 58 0.71 13.37 0.22
C LYS A 58 -0.35 14.14 1.00
N SER A 59 -1.63 14.06 0.62
CA SER A 59 -2.70 14.74 1.35
C SER A 59 -2.94 14.14 2.73
N ALA A 60 -2.82 12.82 2.89
CA ALA A 60 -2.86 12.17 4.20
C ALA A 60 -1.72 12.65 5.11
N MET A 61 -0.49 12.74 4.59
CA MET A 61 0.66 13.25 5.35
C MET A 61 0.51 14.74 5.71
N ALA A 62 0.04 15.57 4.78
CA ALA A 62 -0.24 16.98 5.04
C ALA A 62 -1.31 17.17 6.12
N SER A 63 -2.22 16.21 6.26
CA SER A 63 -3.26 16.17 7.30
C SER A 63 -2.75 15.58 8.64
N GLY A 64 -1.45 15.32 8.77
CA GLY A 64 -0.81 14.86 10.01
C GLY A 64 -0.80 13.34 10.22
N TYR A 65 -1.20 12.56 9.22
CA TYR A 65 -1.16 11.09 9.31
C TYR A 65 0.22 10.52 9.01
N ARG A 66 0.58 9.45 9.73
CA ARG A 66 1.83 8.70 9.55
C ARG A 66 1.59 7.45 8.69
N PRO A 67 2.58 7.01 7.90
CA PRO A 67 2.44 5.83 7.05
C PRO A 67 2.33 4.55 7.88
N CYS A 68 1.43 3.65 7.47
CA CYS A 68 1.29 2.34 8.09
C CYS A 68 2.55 1.48 7.90
N LYS A 69 3.01 0.86 8.99
CA LYS A 69 4.18 -0.04 8.98
C LYS A 69 3.90 -1.42 8.38
N VAL A 70 2.63 -1.82 8.31
CA VAL A 70 2.20 -3.13 7.77
C VAL A 70 2.14 -3.10 6.25
N CYS A 71 1.33 -2.21 5.68
CA CYS A 71 1.17 -2.13 4.22
C CYS A 71 2.21 -1.22 3.54
N LYS A 72 3.05 -0.52 4.31
CA LYS A 72 4.13 0.37 3.85
C LYS A 72 3.69 1.21 2.64
N PRO A 73 2.68 2.10 2.79
CA PRO A 73 2.00 2.71 1.66
C PRO A 73 2.91 3.55 0.75
N LEU A 74 4.06 4.00 1.26
CA LEU A 74 5.07 4.78 0.54
C LEU A 74 6.03 3.95 -0.32
N VAL A 75 6.11 2.62 -0.12
CA VAL A 75 7.00 1.74 -0.88
C VAL A 75 6.25 1.21 -2.09
N LYS A 76 6.74 1.40 -3.31
CA LYS A 76 6.06 0.87 -4.50
C LYS A 76 5.97 -0.67 -4.42
N SER A 77 4.76 -1.20 -4.61
CA SER A 77 4.57 -2.66 -4.71
C SER A 77 5.33 -3.18 -5.93
N GLY A 78 6.17 -4.19 -5.74
CA GLY A 78 6.94 -4.82 -6.83
C GLY A 78 8.33 -4.23 -7.04
N GLU A 79 8.76 -3.25 -6.24
CA GLU A 79 10.15 -2.80 -6.28
C GLU A 79 11.03 -3.84 -5.59
N VAL A 80 11.86 -4.52 -6.39
CA VAL A 80 12.83 -5.50 -5.93
C VAL A 80 13.92 -4.75 -5.14
N PRO A 81 14.26 -5.17 -3.90
CA PRO A 81 15.37 -4.58 -3.16
C PRO A 81 16.66 -4.57 -3.99
N GLU A 82 17.49 -3.54 -3.82
CA GLU A 82 18.76 -3.43 -4.58
C GLU A 82 19.65 -4.66 -4.43
N GLU A 83 19.66 -5.30 -3.25
CA GLU A 83 20.43 -6.53 -3.04
C GLU A 83 19.94 -7.67 -3.94
N ILE A 84 18.63 -7.79 -4.13
CA ILE A 84 18.03 -8.82 -4.99
C ILE A 84 18.24 -8.47 -6.47
N LYS A 85 18.21 -7.19 -6.85
CA LYS A 85 18.54 -6.76 -8.23
C LYS A 85 19.96 -7.18 -8.62
N LYS A 86 20.91 -7.05 -7.68
CA LYS A 86 22.29 -7.48 -7.91
C LYS A 86 22.38 -8.98 -8.18
N ILE A 87 21.72 -9.79 -7.35
CA ILE A 87 21.68 -11.24 -7.52
C ILE A 87 21.03 -11.63 -8.86
N LEU A 88 19.94 -10.98 -9.25
CA LEU A 88 19.29 -11.22 -10.56
C LEU A 88 20.24 -10.89 -11.72
N SER A 89 20.96 -9.77 -11.66
CA SER A 89 21.97 -9.40 -12.66
C SER A 89 23.11 -10.41 -12.75
N ASP A 90 23.54 -10.96 -11.61
CA ASP A 90 24.61 -11.97 -11.55
C ASP A 90 24.15 -13.29 -12.19
N ILE A 91 22.91 -13.72 -11.91
CA ILE A 91 22.29 -14.92 -12.54
C ILE A 91 22.16 -14.76 -14.06
N GLU A 92 21.71 -13.60 -14.53
CA GLU A 92 21.56 -13.34 -15.97
C GLU A 92 22.91 -13.32 -16.69
N SER A 93 23.93 -12.76 -16.04
CA SER A 93 25.27 -12.66 -16.64
C SER A 93 26.00 -14.02 -16.65
N ASN A 94 25.83 -14.82 -15.58
CA ASN A 94 26.51 -16.10 -15.42
C ASN A 94 25.52 -17.23 -15.02
N PRO A 95 24.66 -17.72 -15.93
CA PRO A 95 23.58 -18.66 -15.60
C PRO A 95 24.05 -20.03 -15.04
N SER A 96 25.32 -20.38 -15.26
CA SER A 96 25.93 -21.66 -14.85
C SER A 96 26.72 -21.56 -13.55
N GLU A 97 26.92 -20.36 -13.00
CA GLU A 97 27.64 -20.20 -11.73
C GLU A 97 26.75 -20.63 -10.57
N LYS A 98 27.30 -21.47 -9.70
CA LYS A 98 26.63 -21.92 -8.48
C LYS A 98 26.74 -20.82 -7.43
N ILE A 99 25.59 -20.20 -7.08
CA ILE A 99 25.51 -19.31 -5.92
C ILE A 99 25.74 -20.14 -4.66
N THR A 100 26.68 -19.71 -3.83
CA THR A 100 27.02 -20.36 -2.55
C THR A 100 26.56 -19.46 -1.41
N ASP A 101 25.93 -20.04 -0.40
CA ASP A 101 25.58 -19.34 0.83
C ASP A 101 26.87 -19.14 1.66
N TYR A 102 27.14 -17.90 2.08
CA TYR A 102 28.20 -17.57 3.05
C TYR A 102 27.70 -17.73 4.49
#